data_AF-F0YKT4-F1
#
_entry.id   AF-F0YKT4-F1
#
_cell.length_a   1.000
_cell.length_b   1.000
_cell.length_c   1.000
_cell.angle_alpha   90.00
_cell.angle_beta   90.00
_cell.angle_gamma   90.00
#
_symmetry.space_group_name_H-M   'P 1'
#
loop_
_entity.id
_entity.type
_entity.pdbx_description
1 polymer ?
#
loop_
_entity_poly.entity_id
_entity_poly.type
_entity_poly.pdbx_seq_one_letter_code
_entity_poly.pdbx_strand_id
1 'polypeptide(L)' 'LSVFLSFPKPIVAAVNGPAFGAGVTQATLCDAIVSWDEATFSLPFNRWKVSPEGCSSVHLFRIIGARVASRMI' A
#
# COMPACT_ATOMS: atom_id res chain seq x y z
N LEU A 1 -2.05 10.78 -8.11
CA LEU A 1 -1.45 10.99 -6.77
C LEU A 1 -1.98 12.25 -6.09
N SER A 2 -2.10 13.41 -6.76
CA SER A 2 -2.63 14.64 -6.16
C SER A 2 -3.99 14.48 -5.47
N VAL A 3 -4.85 13.60 -5.99
CA VAL A 3 -6.13 13.29 -5.35
C VAL A 3 -5.93 12.75 -3.92
N PHE A 4 -4.96 11.87 -3.66
CA PHE A 4 -4.72 11.35 -2.31
C PHE A 4 -4.15 12.40 -1.35
N LEU A 5 -3.46 13.42 -1.88
CA LEU A 5 -2.78 14.44 -1.07
C LEU A 5 -3.65 15.66 -0.77
N SER A 6 -4.62 15.95 -1.64
CA SER A 6 -5.37 17.22 -1.62
C SER A 6 -6.87 17.03 -1.54
N PHE A 7 -7.35 15.80 -1.37
CA PHE A 7 -8.78 15.55 -1.24
C PHE A 7 -9.29 16.10 0.11
N PRO A 8 -10.40 16.86 0.14
CA PRO A 8 -10.83 17.59 1.33
C PRO A 8 -11.51 16.71 2.40
N LYS A 9 -11.65 15.40 2.16
CA LYS A 9 -12.28 14.45 3.09
C LYS A 9 -11.35 13.25 3.28
N PRO A 10 -11.44 12.51 4.39
CA PRO A 10 -10.69 11.27 4.54
C PRO A 10 -11.04 10.24 3.46
N ILE A 11 -10.02 9.56 2.95
CA ILE A 11 -10.12 8.45 2.00
C ILE A 11 -9.84 7.15 2.77
N VAL A 12 -10.76 6.19 2.68
CA VAL A 12 -10.62 4.88 3.32
C VAL A 12 -10.56 3.81 2.24
N ALA A 13 -9.50 2.99 2.26
CA ALA A 13 -9.41 1.81 1.40
C ALA A 13 -10.07 0.60 2.09
N ALA A 14 -11.10 0.03 1.48
CA ALA A 14 -11.69 -1.23 1.92
C ALA A 14 -11.11 -2.39 1.09
N VAL A 15 -10.49 -3.37 1.75
CA VAL A 15 -9.80 -4.49 1.10
C VAL A 15 -10.48 -5.80 1.48
N ASN A 16 -11.26 -6.33 0.54
CA ASN A 16 -12.13 -7.50 0.73
C ASN A 16 -11.49 -8.82 0.27
N GLY A 17 -10.18 -8.87 0.09
CA GLY A 17 -9.49 -10.05 -0.46
C GLY A 17 -8.06 -9.76 -0.91
N PRO A 18 -7.49 -10.60 -1.78
CA PRO A 18 -6.12 -10.43 -2.26
C PRO A 18 -5.89 -9.10 -3.00
N ALA A 19 -4.93 -8.31 -2.50
CA ALA A 19 -4.47 -7.05 -3.09
C ALA A 19 -3.02 -7.17 -3.56
N PHE A 20 -2.76 -6.70 -4.78
CA PHE A 20 -1.45 -6.83 -5.44
C PHE A 20 -0.95 -5.51 -6.03
N GLY A 21 0.35 -5.25 -5.91
CA GLY A 21 1.05 -4.17 -6.61
C GLY A 21 0.41 -2.82 -6.39
N ALA A 22 -0.03 -2.17 -7.47
CA ALA A 22 -0.63 -0.84 -7.45
C ALA A 22 -1.83 -0.71 -6.50
N GLY A 23 -2.63 -1.77 -6.31
CA GLY A 23 -3.74 -1.74 -5.36
C GLY A 23 -3.26 -1.59 -3.92
N VAL A 24 -2.15 -2.24 -3.57
CA VAL A 24 -1.53 -2.13 -2.23
C VAL A 24 -0.85 -0.77 -2.08
N THR A 25 -0.10 -0.30 -3.09
CA THR A 25 0.57 1.01 -3.01
C THR A 25 -0.44 2.14 -2.90
N GLN A 26 -1.54 2.11 -3.66
CA GLN A 26 -2.62 3.09 -3.54
C GLN A 26 -3.32 3.03 -2.18
N ALA A 27 -3.57 1.84 -1.63
CA ALA A 27 -4.15 1.71 -0.30
C ALA A 27 -3.27 2.37 0.78
N THR A 28 -1.93 2.31 0.64
CA THR A 28 -1.01 3.00 1.57
C THR A 28 -1.01 4.53 1.46
N LEU A 29 -1.66 5.10 0.44
CA LEU A 29 -1.84 6.55 0.28
C LEU A 29 -3.17 7.05 0.86
N CYS A 30 -4.08 6.14 1.22
CA CYS A 30 -5.32 6.47 1.91
C CYS A 30 -5.05 6.79 3.39
N ASP A 31 -5.98 7.51 4.02
CA ASP A 31 -5.89 7.86 5.45
C ASP A 31 -6.06 6.64 6.37
N ALA A 32 -6.84 5.66 5.92
CA ALA A 32 -7.03 4.39 6.62
C ALA A 32 -7.25 3.23 5.64
N ILE A 33 -6.90 2.03 6.11
CA ILE A 33 -7.16 0.77 5.43
C ILE A 33 -8.01 -0.09 6.35
N VAL A 34 -9.16 -0.54 5.85
CA VAL A 34 -10.02 -1.54 6.51
C VAL A 34 -9.91 -2.82 5.70
N SER A 35 -9.42 -3.89 6.34
CA SER A 35 -9.21 -5.19 5.70
C SER A 35 -10.13 -6.25 6.29
N TRP A 36 -10.60 -7.14 5.42
CA TRP A 36 -11.16 -8.42 5.86
C TRP A 36 -10.07 -9.34 6.44
N ASP A 37 -10.47 -10.28 7.29
CA ASP A 37 -9.54 -11.21 7.94
C ASP A 37 -8.77 -12.07 6.91
N GLU A 38 -9.40 -12.38 5.77
CA GLU A 38 -8.80 -13.14 4.67
C GLU A 38 -8.05 -12.27 3.63
N ALA A 39 -7.97 -10.95 3.86
CA ALA A 39 -7.27 -10.06 2.95
C ALA A 39 -5.76 -10.33 2.96
N THR A 40 -5.14 -10.32 1.78
CA THR A 40 -3.68 -10.46 1.65
C THR A 40 -3.12 -9.28 0.87
N PHE A 41 -1.88 -8.90 1.17
CA PHE A 41 -1.20 -7.76 0.55
C PHE A 41 0.14 -8.20 0.00
N SER A 42 0.37 -8.01 -1.31
CA SER A 42 1.59 -8.44 -1.99
C SER A 42 2.14 -7.38 -2.92
N LEU A 43 3.45 -7.12 -2.82
CA LEU A 43 4.19 -6.16 -3.63
C LEU A 43 5.33 -6.87 -4.36
N PRO A 44 5.09 -7.53 -5.52
CA PRO A 44 6.07 -8.39 -6.17
C PRO A 44 7.19 -7.63 -6.92
N PHE A 45 7.62 -6.46 -6.41
CA PHE A 45 8.63 -5.60 -7.05
C PHE A 45 9.96 -6.33 -7.25
N ASN A 46 10.50 -6.95 -6.19
CA ASN A 46 11.70 -7.80 -6.27
C ASN A 46 11.58 -8.98 -7.24
N ARG A 47 10.38 -9.59 -7.34
CA ARG A 47 10.13 -10.70 -8.27
C ARG A 47 10.12 -10.23 -9.72
N TRP A 48 9.58 -9.04 -9.97
CA TRP A 48 9.52 -8.44 -11.30
C TRP A 48 10.75 -7.62 -11.68
N LYS A 49 11.69 -7.42 -10.76
CA LYS A 49 12.90 -6.61 -10.96
C LYS A 49 12.56 -5.16 -11.33
N VAL A 50 11.50 -4.63 -10.72
CA VAL A 50 11.08 -3.23 -10.87
C VAL A 50 11.27 -2.50 -9.55
N SER A 51 11.58 -1.21 -9.65
CA SER A 51 11.66 -0.34 -8.48
C SER A 51 10.28 -0.18 -7.83
N PRO A 52 10.19 -0.05 -6.50
CA PRO A 52 8.94 0.25 -5.81
C PRO A 52 8.31 1.55 -6.32
N GLU A 53 7.00 1.53 -6.58
CA GLU A 53 6.23 2.67 -7.10
C GLU A 53 5.23 3.22 -6.08
N GLY A 54 4.43 4.23 -6.44
CA GLY A 54 3.36 4.77 -5.59
C GLY A 54 3.84 5.31 -4.24
N CYS A 55 5.08 5.79 -4.13
CA CYS A 55 5.72 6.20 -2.88
C CYS A 55 5.80 5.10 -1.81
N SER A 56 5.68 3.82 -2.21
CA SER A 56 5.66 2.67 -1.30
C SER A 56 6.95 2.49 -0.50
N SER A 57 8.10 2.89 -1.03
CA SER A 57 9.38 2.90 -0.29
C SER A 57 9.38 3.84 0.92
N VAL A 58 8.43 4.78 1.01
CA VAL A 58 8.28 5.71 2.14
C VAL A 58 7.04 5.36 2.96
N HIS A 59 5.86 5.28 2.32
CA HIS A 59 4.59 5.10 3.04
C HIS A 59 4.49 3.72 3.68
N LEU A 60 4.88 2.65 2.97
CA LEU A 60 4.86 1.30 3.53
C LEU A 60 5.75 1.22 4.78
N PHE A 61 6.96 1.78 4.71
CA PHE A 61 7.90 1.81 5.84
C PHE A 61 7.34 2.53 7.06
N ARG A 62 6.54 3.58 6.87
CA ARG A 62 5.89 4.33 7.96
C ARG A 62 4.70 3.59 8.56
N ILE A 63 3.95 2.84 7.76
CA ILE A 63 2.72 2.14 8.20
C ILE A 63 3.07 0.85 8.95
N ILE A 64 3.91 -0.01 8.37
CA ILE A 64 4.18 -1.36 8.91
C ILE A 64 5.60 -1.53 9.49
N GLY A 65 6.38 -0.46 9.49
CA GLY A 65 7.76 -0.46 10.00
C GLY A 65 8.78 -1.04 9.03
N ALA A 66 10.04 -0.63 9.19
CA ALA A 66 11.11 -0.93 8.24
C ALA A 66 11.39 -2.42 8.04
N ARG A 67 11.35 -3.21 9.12
CA ARG A 67 11.63 -4.66 9.04
C ARG A 67 10.60 -5.40 8.19
N VAL A 68 9.31 -5.07 8.34
CA VAL A 68 8.24 -5.75 7.58
C VAL A 68 8.21 -5.21 6.15
N ALA A 69 8.28 -3.89 5.98
CA ALA A 69 8.29 -3.25 4.67
C ALA A 69 9.44 -3.77 3.78
N SER A 70 10.65 -3.89 4.32
CA SER A 70 11.80 -4.43 3.58
C SER A 70 11.65 -5.90 3.14
N ARG A 71 10.75 -6.67 3.76
CA ARG A 71 10.45 -8.05 3.33
C ARG A 71 9.38 -8.09 2.24
N MET A 72 8.57 -7.04 2.13
CA MET A 72 7.46 -6.96 1.19
C MET A 72 7.85 -6.42 -0.17
N ILE A 73 8.84 -5.51 -0.27
CA ILE A 73 9.21 -4.84 -1.53
C ILE A 73 10.58 -5.23 -2.06
#